data_AF-A0A183D5P9-F1
#
_entry.id   AF-A0A183D5P9-F1
#
_cell.length_a   1.000
_cell.length_b   1.000
_cell.length_c   1.000
_cell.angle_alpha   90.00
_cell.angle_beta   90.00
_cell.angle_gamma   90.00
#
_symmetry.space_group_name_H-M   'P 1'
#
loop_
_entity.id
_entity.type
_entity.pdbx_description
1 polymer ?
#
loop_
_entity_poly.entity_id
_entity_poly.type
_entity_poly.pdbx_seq_one_letter_code
_entity_poly.pdbx_strand_id
1 'polypeptide(L)' 'MAAAIIALGLEANPSLTWRDVQHVAVWTSDPIPLLISNEGWSKNARGLFVNPRFGFGKFFHLNVWKLMLQSQIQYYLWIF' A
#
# COMPACT_ATOMS: atom_id res chain seq x y z
N MET A 1 3.66 -4.27 -12.84
CA MET A 1 3.98 -5.31 -11.82
C MET A 1 2.92 -5.40 -10.72
N ALA A 2 2.29 -4.30 -10.27
CA ALA A 2 1.26 -4.34 -9.23
C ALA A 2 0.03 -5.24 -9.54
N ALA A 3 -0.45 -5.26 -10.79
CA ALA A 3 -1.62 -6.06 -11.18
C ALA A 3 -1.45 -7.58 -10.93
N ALA A 4 -0.26 -8.13 -11.16
CA ALA A 4 0.01 -9.54 -10.91
C ALA A 4 -0.06 -9.90 -9.42
N ILE A 5 0.35 -8.98 -8.55
CA ILE A 5 0.34 -9.19 -7.10
C ILE A 5 -1.09 -9.09 -6.55
N ILE A 6 -1.92 -8.20 -7.12
CA ILE A 6 -3.35 -8.11 -6.81
C ILE A 6 -4.09 -9.38 -7.28
N ALA A 7 -3.77 -9.88 -8.47
CA ALA A 7 -4.36 -11.13 -8.98
C ALA A 7 -4.05 -12.33 -8.06
N LEU A 8 -2.80 -12.46 -7.62
CA LEU A 8 -2.38 -13.47 -6.65
C LEU A 8 -3.06 -13.29 -5.27
N GLY A 9 -3.31 -12.05 -4.85
CA GLY A 9 -4.08 -11.74 -3.65
C GLY A 9 -5.54 -12.16 -3.74
N LEU A 10 -6.19 -11.91 -4.87
CA LEU A 10 -7.57 -12.32 -5.15
C LEU A 10 -7.71 -13.84 -5.29
N GLU A 11 -6.70 -14.51 -5.85
CA GLU A 11 -6.63 -15.97 -5.89
C GLU A 11 -6.56 -16.57 -4.47
N ALA A 12 -5.76 -15.97 -3.58
CA ALA A 12 -5.64 -16.42 -2.19
C ALA A 12 -6.85 -16.04 -1.30
N ASN A 13 -7.49 -14.90 -1.56
CA ASN A 13 -8.67 -14.44 -0.83
C ASN A 13 -9.64 -13.71 -1.80
N PRO A 14 -10.65 -14.42 -2.34
CA PRO A 14 -11.62 -13.83 -3.26
C PRO A 14 -12.52 -12.74 -2.64
N SER A 15 -12.55 -12.64 -1.30
CA SER A 15 -13.32 -11.62 -0.58
C SER A 15 -12.57 -10.30 -0.44
N LEU A 16 -11.36 -10.17 -1.01
CA LEU A 16 -10.59 -8.94 -0.99
C LEU A 16 -11.39 -7.81 -1.64
N THR A 17 -11.62 -6.74 -0.91
CA THR A 17 -12.30 -5.56 -1.46
C THR A 17 -11.29 -4.63 -2.12
N TRP A 18 -11.77 -3.74 -2.98
CA TRP A 18 -10.92 -2.70 -3.59
C TRP A 18 -10.24 -1.80 -2.54
N ARG A 19 -10.83 -1.65 -1.34
CA ARG A 19 -10.23 -0.87 -0.24
C ARG A 19 -9.04 -1.59 0.38
N ASP A 20 -9.12 -2.92 0.51
CA ASP A 20 -8.02 -3.73 1.00
C ASP A 20 -6.83 -3.67 0.04
N VAL A 21 -7.11 -3.69 -1.27
CA VAL A 21 -6.08 -3.47 -2.30
C VAL A 21 -5.39 -2.12 -2.12
N GLN A 22 -6.15 -1.04 -1.88
CA GLN A 22 -5.58 0.28 -1.64
C GLN A 22 -4.76 0.32 -0.34
N HIS A 23 -5.26 -0.27 0.74
CA HIS A 23 -4.53 -0.36 2.01
C HIS A 23 -3.19 -1.08 1.83
N VAL A 24 -3.20 -2.25 1.19
CA VAL A 24 -1.98 -2.99 0.90
C VAL A 24 -1.03 -2.15 0.07
N ALA A 25 -1.51 -1.44 -0.96
CA ALA A 25 -0.66 -0.57 -1.76
C ALA A 25 -0.01 0.56 -0.95
N VAL A 26 -0.72 1.18 -0.03
CA VAL A 26 -0.17 2.24 0.84
C VAL A 26 0.86 1.66 1.82
N TRP A 27 0.52 0.59 2.53
CA TRP A 27 1.34 0.04 3.61
C TRP A 27 2.57 -0.73 3.15
N THR A 28 2.57 -1.21 1.91
CA THR A 28 3.70 -1.98 1.35
C THR A 28 4.59 -1.15 0.43
N SER A 29 4.24 0.12 0.23
CA SER A 29 5.08 1.03 -0.55
C SER A 29 6.30 1.45 0.26
N ASP A 30 7.47 1.39 -0.37
CA ASP A 30 8.72 1.87 0.19
C ASP A 30 9.12 3.20 -0.49
N PRO A 31 9.02 4.33 0.23
CA PRO A 31 9.46 5.62 -0.28
C PRO A 31 10.98 5.79 -0.21
N ILE A 32 11.69 5.07 0.69
CA ILE A 32 13.10 5.31 1.04
C ILE A 32 14.02 5.35 -0.20
N PRO A 33 13.94 4.41 -1.16
CA PRO A 33 14.79 4.41 -2.34
C PRO A 33 14.55 5.60 -3.29
N LEU A 34 13.45 6.34 -3.12
CA LEU A 34 13.08 7.49 -3.95
C LEU A 34 13.23 8.83 -3.22
N LEU A 35 13.44 8.82 -1.90
CA LEU A 35 13.57 10.06 -1.11
C LEU A 35 14.81 10.87 -1.48
N ILE A 36 15.94 10.21 -1.77
CA ILE A 36 17.24 10.87 -1.93
C ILE A 36 17.35 11.60 -3.29
N SER A 37 16.72 11.06 -4.33
CA SER A 37 16.88 11.53 -5.71
C SER A 37 15.67 12.29 -6.26
N ASN A 38 14.61 12.47 -5.47
CA ASN A 38 13.39 13.14 -5.92
C ASN A 38 12.91 14.14 -4.87
N GLU A 39 12.67 15.37 -5.29
CA GLU A 39 12.11 16.42 -4.45
C GLU A 39 10.57 16.33 -4.39
N GLY A 40 9.94 17.07 -3.46
CA GLY A 40 8.48 17.15 -3.36
C GLY A 40 7.81 16.09 -2.48
N TRP A 41 8.57 15.40 -1.63
CA TRP A 41 8.01 14.55 -0.59
C TRP A 41 7.42 15.37 0.57
N SER A 42 6.24 15.00 1.01
CA SER A 42 5.57 15.56 2.19
C SER A 42 5.12 14.43 3.12
N LYS A 43 5.01 14.69 4.42
CA LYS A 43 4.42 13.73 5.36
C LYS A 43 2.95 14.08 5.59
N ASN A 44 2.08 13.08 5.53
CA ASN A 44 0.68 13.24 5.92
C ASN A 44 0.50 13.23 7.45
N ALA A 45 -0.73 13.43 7.93
CA ALA A 45 -1.06 13.44 9.37
C ALA A 45 -0.75 12.10 10.09
N ARG A 46 -0.63 11.00 9.34
CA ARG A 46 -0.24 9.68 9.85
C ARG A 46 1.27 9.42 9.80
N GLY A 47 2.06 10.40 9.37
CA GLY A 47 3.51 10.30 9.24
C GLY A 47 4.00 9.54 8.00
N LEU A 48 3.13 9.19 7.06
CA LEU A 48 3.51 8.53 5.81
C LEU A 48 4.00 9.56 4.78
N PHE A 49 5.06 9.20 4.05
CA PHE A 49 5.60 10.03 2.97
C PHE A 49 4.74 9.91 1.72
N VAL A 50 4.43 11.05 1.11
CA VAL A 50 3.64 11.17 -0.12
C VAL A 50 4.33 12.14 -1.07
N ASN A 51 4.45 11.73 -2.33
CA ASN A 51 4.94 12.56 -3.43
C ASN A 51 3.88 12.64 -4.54
N PRO A 52 3.63 13.82 -5.14
CA PRO A 52 2.65 13.95 -6.23
C PRO A 52 2.92 13.05 -7.43
N ARG A 53 4.19 12.70 -7.67
CA ARG A 53 4.62 11.86 -8.80
C ARG A 53 4.68 10.38 -8.46
N PHE A 54 4.99 10.03 -7.21
CA PHE A 54 5.28 8.66 -6.80
C PHE A 54 4.30 8.08 -5.77
N GLY A 55 3.30 8.84 -5.35
CA GLY A 55 2.39 8.43 -4.29
C GLY A 55 3.15 8.11 -3.01
N PHE A 56 2.95 6.91 -2.46
CA PHE A 56 3.62 6.44 -1.24
C PHE A 56 4.99 5.79 -1.48
N GLY A 57 5.45 5.69 -2.73
CA GLY A 57 6.73 5.08 -3.08
C GLY A 57 6.60 3.84 -3.97
N LYS A 58 7.64 3.00 -3.97
CA LYS A 58 7.67 1.80 -4.81
C LYS A 58 6.91 0.66 -4.12
N PHE A 59 5.99 0.05 -4.85
CA PHE A 59 5.26 -1.13 -4.41
C PHE A 59 6.20 -2.33 -4.23
N PHE A 60 6.37 -2.84 -3.01
CA PHE A 60 7.30 -3.94 -2.71
C PHE A 60 6.58 -5.26 -2.39
N HIS A 61 6.85 -6.28 -3.21
CA HIS A 61 6.16 -7.57 -3.22
C HIS A 61 6.26 -8.40 -1.92
N LEU A 62 7.38 -8.38 -1.19
CA LEU A 62 7.56 -9.30 -0.05
C LEU A 62 6.67 -8.96 1.16
N ASN A 63 6.25 -7.70 1.30
CA ASN A 63 5.39 -7.27 2.42
C ASN A 63 3.90 -7.42 2.12
N VAL A 64 3.54 -7.65 0.85
CA VAL A 64 2.15 -7.71 0.36
C VAL A 64 1.45 -8.99 0.80
N TRP A 65 2.10 -10.14 0.64
CA TRP A 65 1.52 -11.44 0.99
C TRP A 65 1.11 -11.56 2.45
N LYS A 66 1.94 -11.01 3.35
CA LYS A 66 1.69 -11.02 4.78
C LYS A 66 0.43 -10.23 5.15
N LEU A 67 0.21 -9.08 4.50
CA LEU A 67 -0.96 -8.23 4.75
C LEU A 67 -2.23 -8.75 4.07
N MET A 68 -2.12 -9.38 2.90
CA MET A 68 -3.30 -9.93 2.20
C MET A 68 -3.93 -11.10 2.97
N LEU A 69 -3.12 -11.94 3.63
CA LEU A 69 -3.61 -13.02 4.50
C LEU A 69 -4.19 -12.51 5.83
N GLN A 70 -3.79 -11.31 6.27
CA GLN A 70 -4.16 -10.74 7.57
C GLN A 70 -5.35 -9.77 7.47
N SER A 71 -5.86 -9.50 6.26
CA SER A 71 -6.84 -8.47 5.92
C SER A 71 -8.29 -8.71 6.39
N GLN A 72 -8.53 -9.55 7.40
CA GLN A 72 -9.85 -9.72 8.02
C GLN A 72 -10.15 -8.73 9.17
N ILE A 73 -9.22 -7.82 9.54
CA ILE A 73 -9.40 -6.93 10.70
C ILE A 73 -8.99 -5.48 10.38
N GLN A 74 -9.94 -4.68 9.90
CA GLN A 74 -10.35 -3.40 10.51
C GLN A 74 -11.42 -2.74 9.61
N TYR A 75 -12.62 -3.33 9.62
CA TYR A 75 -13.82 -2.51 9.52
C TYR A 75 -13.88 -1.68 10.81
N TYR A 76 -14.29 -0.41 10.72
CA TYR A 76 -14.34 0.59 11.79
C TYR A 76 -13.01 1.34 12.07
N LEU A 77 -13.08 2.68 12.00
CA LEU A 77 -12.06 3.70 12.33
C LEU A 77 -11.24 4.31 11.19
N TRP A 78 -11.87 4.72 10.07
CA TRP A 78 -11.35 5.84 9.26
C TRP A 78 -12.52 6.68 8.72
N ILE A 79 -13.15 7.46 9.61
CA ILE A 79 -13.68 8.78 9.24
C ILE A 79 -12.64 9.76 9.78
N PHE A 80 -12.14 10.62 8.90
CA PHE A 80 -11.05 11.61 9.03
C PHE A 80 -9.62 11.08 8.93
#